data_AF-A0A939VZF6-F1
#
_entry.id   AF-A0A939VZF6-F1
#
_cell.length_a   1.000
_cell.length_b   1.000
_cell.length_c   1.000
_cell.angle_alpha   90.00
_cell.angle_beta   90.00
_cell.angle_gamma   90.00
#
_symmetry.space_group_name_H-M   'P 1'
#
loop_
_entity.id
_entity.type
_entity.pdbx_description
1 polymer ?
#
loop_
_entity_poly.entity_id
_entity_poly.type
_entity_poly.pdbx_seq_one_letter_code
_entity_poly.pdbx_strand_id
1 'polypeptide(L)' 'MLARELRKKYIDFFHSKGHAVIKSAPLIPDNDPTVLFTTAGMHPLVPYLLGGKHPQGT' A
#
# COMPACT_ATOMS: atom_id res chain seq x y z
N MET A 1 5.42 -12.56 21.30
CA MET A 1 5.43 -12.11 19.89
C MET A 1 5.50 -10.59 19.88
N LEU A 2 6.51 -10.02 19.23
CA LEU A 2 6.67 -8.57 19.15
C LEU A 2 5.80 -8.00 18.01
N ALA A 3 5.35 -6.75 18.12
CA ALA A 3 4.56 -6.10 17.08
C ALA A 3 5.25 -6.12 15.69
N ARG A 4 6.59 -6.02 15.68
CA ARG A 4 7.42 -6.15 14.47
C ARG A 4 7.31 -7.52 13.82
N GLU A 5 7.26 -8.59 14.62
CA GLU A 5 7.12 -9.96 14.13
C GLU A 5 5.73 -10.20 13.54
N LEU A 6 4.68 -9.65 14.18
CA LEU A 6 3.32 -9.76 13.67
C LEU A 6 3.15 -9.05 12.33
N ARG A 7 3.69 -7.83 12.20
CA ARG A 7 3.72 -7.10 10.92
C ARG A 7 4.42 -7.90 9.84
N LYS A 8 5.58 -8.50 10.15
CA LYS A 8 6.32 -9.34 9.21
C LYS A 8 5.48 -10.54 8.77
N LYS A 9 4.88 -11.29 9.71
CA LYS A 9 4.04 -12.45 9.36
C LYS A 9 2.84 -12.09 8.48
N TYR A 10 2.21 -10.95 8.72
CA TYR A 10 1.11 -10.47 7.87
C TYR A 10 1.57 -10.22 6.43
N ILE A 11 2.70 -9.51 6.26
CA ILE A 11 3.27 -9.23 4.94
C ILE A 11 3.71 -10.53 4.25
N ASP A 12 4.42 -11.41 4.97
CA ASP A 12 4.91 -12.69 4.44
C ASP A 12 3.75 -13.60 3.98
N PHE A 13 2.63 -13.61 4.70
CA PHE A 13 1.43 -14.38 4.33
C PHE A 13 0.88 -13.93 2.97
N PHE A 14 0.64 -12.64 2.77
CA PHE A 14 0.12 -12.13 1.49
C PHE A 14 1.14 -12.26 0.36
N HIS A 15 2.43 -12.05 0.65
CA HIS A 15 3.50 -12.30 -0.30
C HIS A 15 3.52 -13.76 -0.79
N SER A 16 3.36 -14.73 0.12
CA SER A 16 3.25 -16.16 -0.26
C SER A 16 2.03 -16.49 -1.13
N LYS A 17 1.02 -15.62 -1.15
CA LYS A 17 -0.16 -15.71 -2.01
C LYS A 17 -0.02 -14.94 -3.32
N GLY A 18 1.18 -14.44 -3.64
CA GLY A 18 1.48 -13.72 -4.87
C GLY A 18 1.18 -12.22 -4.82
N HIS A 19 0.90 -11.64 -3.64
CA HIS A 19 0.72 -10.19 -3.53
C HIS A 19 2.09 -9.49 -3.54
N ALA A 20 2.22 -8.43 -4.34
CA ALA A 20 3.42 -7.60 -4.36
C ALA A 20 3.56 -6.81 -3.04
N VAL A 21 4.77 -6.81 -2.46
CA VAL A 21 5.07 -5.99 -1.29
C VAL A 21 5.44 -4.57 -1.74
N ILE A 22 4.54 -3.63 -1.50
CA ILE A 22 4.73 -2.21 -1.80
C ILE A 22 5.23 -1.44 -0.57
N LYS A 23 6.07 -0.43 -0.78
CA LYS A 23 6.54 0.44 0.31
C LYS A 23 5.40 1.33 0.80
N SER A 24 5.44 1.69 2.09
CA SER A 24 4.48 2.67 2.64
C SER A 24 4.62 4.00 1.91
N ALA A 25 3.47 4.59 1.57
CA ALA A 25 3.43 5.94 1.03
C ALA A 25 3.82 6.98 2.11
N PRO A 26 4.25 8.18 1.69
CA PRO A 26 4.46 9.31 2.60
C PRO A 26 3.18 9.68 3.37
N LEU A 27 3.34 10.30 4.54
CA LEU A 27 2.22 10.78 5.34
C LEU A 27 1.50 11.95 4.66
N ILE A 28 2.24 12.81 3.96
CA ILE A 28 1.70 13.91 3.17
C ILE A 28 1.53 13.40 1.72
N PRO A 29 0.32 13.43 1.16
CA PRO A 29 0.07 12.96 -0.19
C PRO A 29 0.68 13.92 -1.23
N ASP A 30 1.43 13.40 -2.19
CA ASP A 30 2.08 14.22 -3.22
C ASP A 30 1.10 14.71 -4.31
N ASN A 31 0.05 13.93 -4.61
CA ASN A 31 -0.79 14.11 -5.81
C ASN A 31 -2.31 14.06 -5.52
N ASP A 32 -2.74 14.31 -4.28
CA ASP A 32 -4.16 14.36 -3.94
C ASP A 32 -4.49 15.63 -3.13
N PRO A 33 -5.08 16.67 -3.75
CA PRO A 33 -5.44 17.91 -3.07
C PRO A 33 -6.71 17.78 -2.21
N THR A 34 -7.41 16.64 -2.24
CA THR A 34 -8.68 16.44 -1.54
C THR A 34 -8.50 15.92 -0.11
N VAL A 35 -7.34 15.35 0.20
CA VAL A 35 -7.00 14.79 1.51
C VAL A 35 -5.79 15.48 2.11
N LEU A 36 -5.83 15.71 3.43
CA LEU A 36 -4.73 16.38 4.14
C LEU A 36 -3.57 15.43 4.46
N PHE A 37 -3.87 14.16 4.76
CA PHE A 37 -2.89 13.13 5.12
C PHE A 37 -3.29 11.76 4.56
N THR A 38 -2.30 10.89 4.37
CA THR A 38 -2.50 9.47 4.04
C THR A 38 -3.09 8.73 5.25
N THR A 39 -4.41 8.60 5.31
CA THR A 39 -5.11 7.92 6.43
C THR A 39 -5.27 6.41 6.24
N ALA A 40 -5.12 5.94 5.00
CA ALA A 40 -5.27 4.53 4.63
C ALA A 40 -4.27 4.11 3.55
N GLY A 41 -3.85 2.85 3.59
CA GLY A 41 -2.91 2.28 2.59
C GLY A 41 -3.46 2.21 1.16
N MET A 42 -4.76 2.44 0.96
CA MET A 42 -5.39 2.44 -0.36
C MET A 42 -5.24 3.76 -1.13
N HIS A 43 -4.95 4.90 -0.47
CA HIS A 43 -4.81 6.20 -1.14
C HIS A 43 -3.83 6.18 -2.32
N PRO A 44 -2.58 5.67 -2.18
CA PRO A 44 -1.66 5.58 -3.32
C PRO A 44 -2.12 4.60 -4.41
N LEU A 45 -3.12 3.75 -4.11
CA LEU A 45 -3.64 2.76 -5.04
C LEU A 45 -4.85 3.26 -5.85
N VAL A 46 -5.47 4.39 -5.46
CA VAL A 46 -6.69 4.91 -6.09
C VAL A 46 -6.57 5.07 -7.62
N PRO A 47 -5.51 5.65 -8.19
CA PRO A 47 -5.40 5.78 -9.65
C PRO A 47 -5.44 4.45 -10.39
N TYR A 48 -4.93 3.39 -9.77
CA TYR A 48 -4.87 2.05 -10.36
C TYR A 48 -6.18 1.28 -10.17
N LEU A 49 -6.84 1.47 -9.04
CA LEU A 49 -8.20 0.95 -8.81
C LEU A 49 -9.23 1.56 -9.78
N LEU A 50 -8.99 2.79 -10.25
CA LEU A 50 -9.78 3.48 -11.27
C LEU A 50 -9.41 3.08 -12.71
N GLY A 51 -8.53 2.11 -12.91
CA GLY A 51 -8.16 1.57 -14.23
C GLY A 51 -6.78 1.99 -14.75
N GLY A 52 -6.00 2.74 -13.97
CA GLY A 52 -4.59 2.98 -14.26
C GLY A 52 -3.75 1.71 -14.15
N LYS A 53 -2.68 1.61 -14.94
CA LYS A 53 -1.73 0.47 -14.85
C LYS A 53 -0.78 0.64 -13.68
N HIS A 54 -0.69 -0.34 -12.78
CA HIS A 54 0.27 -0.32 -11.69
C HIS A 54 1.62 -0.88 -12.15
N PRO A 55 2.78 -0.23 -11.86
CA PRO A 55 4.08 -0.71 -12.34
C PRO A 55 4.47 -2.09 -11.80
N GLN A 56 3.87 -2.51 -10.69
CA GLN A 56 4.08 -3.81 -10.03
C GLN A 56 2.84 -4.72 -10.04
N GLY A 57 1.78 -4.34 -10.76
CA GLY A 57 0.53 -5.10 -10.81
C GLY A 57 -0.03 -5.11 -12.24
N THR A 58 -0.33 -6.28 -12.76
CA THR A 58 -0.95 -6.50 -14.08
C THR A 58 -2.45 -6.34 -14.04
#